data_AF-A0A7S3LBD7-F1
#
_entry.id   AF-A0A7S3LBD7-F1
#
_cell.length_a   1.000
_cell.length_b   1.000
_cell.length_c   1.000
_cell.angle_alpha   90.00
_cell.angle_beta   90.00
_cell.angle_gamma   90.00
#
_symmetry.space_group_name_H-M   'P 1'
#
loop_
_entity.id
_entity.type
_entity.pdbx_description
1 polymer ?
#
loop_
_entity_poly.entity_id
_entity_poly.type
_entity_poly.pdbx_seq_one_letter_code
_entity_poly.pdbx_strand_id
1 'polypeptide(L)'
;SVRGDIKLGKDMCFGIYGDALEETSFGGADLVIVVSAEDELVDYDGVSSFPVCGESTLALASACTLDQFDRPIVGFMNFCLDHVVSANVEYLQDIYQGFLDVDLKEDHIQIPKATIAAHELAHVLG
;
A
#
# COMPACT_ATOMS: atom_id res chain seq x y z
N SER A 1 -3.91 16.66 -23.55
CA SER A 1 -3.20 16.09 -22.40
C SER A 1 -2.08 15.22 -22.93
N VAL A 2 -0.82 15.47 -22.56
CA VAL A 2 0.37 14.75 -23.05
C VAL A 2 0.78 13.72 -22.00
N ARG A 3 -0.13 12.81 -21.64
CA ARG A 3 0.22 11.64 -20.82
C ARG A 3 -0.14 10.41 -21.63
N GLY A 4 0.89 9.62 -21.93
CA GLY A 4 0.71 8.31 -22.53
C GLY A 4 0.14 7.34 -21.51
N ASP A 5 -0.32 6.19 -21.98
CA ASP A 5 -0.90 5.17 -21.12
C ASP A 5 0.14 4.67 -20.10
N ILE A 6 -0.30 4.46 -18.85
CA ILE A 6 0.51 3.79 -17.85
C ILE A 6 0.49 2.31 -18.18
N LYS A 7 1.67 1.72 -18.41
CA LYS A 7 1.81 0.29 -18.65
C LYS A 7 2.29 -0.36 -17.37
N LEU A 8 1.51 -1.28 -16.83
CA LEU A 8 1.94 -2.17 -15.76
C LEU A 8 2.65 -3.38 -16.37
N GLY A 9 3.83 -3.68 -15.83
CA GLY A 9 4.61 -4.85 -16.20
C GLY A 9 5.17 -5.55 -14.97
N LYS A 10 5.63 -6.78 -15.19
CA LYS A 10 6.06 -7.70 -14.13
C LYS A 10 7.15 -7.17 -13.19
N ASP A 11 8.01 -6.29 -13.71
CA ASP A 11 9.19 -5.80 -13.00
C ASP A 11 8.95 -4.46 -12.28
N MET A 12 7.71 -3.92 -12.29
CA MET A 12 7.45 -2.57 -11.80
C MET A 12 7.23 -2.48 -10.29
N CYS A 13 6.41 -3.35 -9.71
CA CYS A 13 6.21 -3.47 -8.27
C CYS A 13 6.53 -4.91 -7.86
N PHE A 14 7.44 -5.10 -6.89
CA PHE A 14 7.81 -6.37 -6.23
C PHE A 14 7.26 -7.61 -6.92
N GLY A 15 8.11 -8.33 -7.67
CA GLY A 15 7.79 -9.28 -8.75
C GLY A 15 6.49 -10.11 -8.66
N ILE A 16 6.03 -10.48 -7.47
CA ILE A 16 4.69 -11.05 -7.19
C ILE A 16 3.53 -10.23 -7.79
N TYR A 17 3.50 -8.92 -7.56
CA TYR A 17 2.38 -8.09 -8.02
C TYR A 17 2.40 -7.97 -9.52
N GLY A 18 3.59 -7.79 -10.08
CA GLY A 18 3.78 -7.74 -11.50
C GLY A 18 3.47 -9.05 -12.22
N ASP A 19 3.81 -10.22 -11.66
CA ASP A 19 3.54 -11.52 -12.29
C ASP A 19 2.05 -11.89 -12.28
N ALA A 20 1.30 -11.45 -11.26
CA ALA A 20 -0.15 -11.59 -11.23
C ALA A 20 -0.88 -10.59 -12.15
N LEU A 21 -0.22 -9.49 -12.51
CA LEU A 21 -0.74 -8.48 -13.42
C LEU A 21 -0.28 -8.81 -14.85
N GLU A 22 -1.15 -9.43 -15.64
CA GLU A 22 -0.96 -9.47 -17.10
C GLU A 22 -0.61 -8.07 -17.62
N GLU A 23 0.25 -7.95 -18.63
CA GLU A 23 0.64 -6.64 -19.19
C GLU A 23 -0.62 -5.81 -19.50
N THR A 24 -0.88 -4.81 -18.67
CA THR A 24 -2.12 -4.04 -18.70
C THR A 24 -1.78 -2.58 -18.90
N SER A 25 -2.58 -1.92 -19.75
CA SER A 25 -2.40 -0.52 -20.08
C SER A 25 -3.60 0.29 -19.61
N PHE A 26 -3.34 1.35 -18.85
CA PHE A 26 -4.34 2.24 -18.28
C PHE A 26 -4.27 3.59 -18.97
N GLY A 27 -5.21 3.82 -19.88
CA GLY A 27 -5.36 5.11 -20.57
C GLY A 27 -6.01 6.17 -19.68
N GLY A 28 -5.40 7.35 -19.64
CA GLY A 28 -5.94 8.51 -18.91
C GLY A 28 -5.81 8.45 -17.38
N ALA A 29 -5.13 7.44 -16.83
CA ALA A 29 -4.82 7.38 -15.41
C ALA A 29 -3.61 8.29 -15.07
N ASP A 30 -3.66 8.91 -13.89
CA ASP A 30 -2.55 9.70 -13.36
C ASP A 30 -1.64 8.90 -12.42
N LEU A 31 -2.18 7.84 -11.82
CA LEU A 31 -1.53 6.92 -10.89
C LEU A 31 -2.28 5.59 -10.92
N VAL A 32 -1.54 4.48 -10.88
CA VAL A 32 -2.08 3.13 -10.65
C VAL A 32 -1.52 2.59 -9.35
N ILE A 33 -2.40 2.04 -8.51
CA ILE A 33 -2.02 1.43 -7.23
C ILE A 33 -2.45 -0.02 -7.24
N VAL A 34 -1.49 -0.91 -7.00
CA VAL A 34 -1.74 -2.33 -6.79
C VAL A 34 -2.01 -2.55 -5.31
N VAL A 35 -3.16 -3.15 -4.98
CA VAL A 35 -3.57 -3.38 -3.58
C VAL A 35 -3.64 -4.88 -3.30
N SER A 36 -3.15 -5.28 -2.14
CA SER A 36 -3.00 -6.68 -1.75
C SER A 36 -3.10 -6.90 -0.24
N ALA A 37 -2.99 -8.17 0.17
CA ALA A 37 -3.11 -8.61 1.55
C ALA A 37 -2.30 -9.90 1.80
N GLU A 38 -1.02 -9.87 1.43
CA GLU A 38 -0.09 -10.99 1.54
C GLU A 38 0.80 -10.83 2.77
N ASP A 39 1.09 -11.93 3.47
CA ASP A 39 2.00 -11.94 4.62
C ASP A 39 3.48 -11.85 4.20
N GLU A 40 3.77 -12.36 2.99
CA GLU A 40 5.08 -12.36 2.37
C GLU A 40 5.00 -11.75 0.96
N LEU A 41 6.04 -11.02 0.56
CA LEU A 41 6.21 -10.58 -0.82
C LEU A 41 7.32 -11.38 -1.49
N VAL A 42 7.10 -11.75 -2.74
CA VAL A 42 8.13 -12.37 -3.59
C VAL A 42 9.06 -11.28 -4.13
N ASP A 43 10.36 -11.53 -4.07
CA ASP A 43 11.41 -10.69 -4.63
C ASP A 43 11.39 -10.75 -6.17
N TYR A 44 12.18 -9.89 -6.81
CA TYR A 44 12.29 -9.78 -8.27
C TYR A 44 12.82 -11.05 -8.95
N ASP A 45 13.42 -11.97 -8.19
CA ASP A 45 13.87 -13.26 -8.72
C ASP A 45 12.72 -14.28 -8.92
N GLY A 46 11.51 -13.96 -8.44
CA GLY A 46 10.33 -14.81 -8.54
C GLY A 46 10.39 -16.06 -7.64
N VAL A 47 11.38 -16.17 -6.75
CA VAL A 47 11.63 -17.38 -5.95
C VAL A 47 11.85 -17.05 -4.47
N SER A 48 12.58 -15.98 -4.18
CA SER A 48 12.81 -15.51 -2.82
C SER A 48 11.56 -14.78 -2.32
N SER A 49 11.18 -15.00 -1.07
CA SER A 49 10.15 -14.21 -0.40
C SER A 49 10.72 -13.51 0.83
N PHE A 50 10.11 -12.39 1.20
CA PHE A 50 10.39 -11.71 2.46
C PHE A 50 9.10 -11.41 3.21
N PRO A 51 9.08 -11.64 4.54
CA PRO A 51 7.92 -11.32 5.36
C PRO A 51 7.73 -9.81 5.39
N VAL A 52 6.51 -9.37 5.11
CA VAL A 52 6.12 -7.96 5.15
C VAL A 52 5.22 -7.63 6.32
N CYS A 53 4.49 -8.62 6.81
CA CYS A 53 3.66 -8.50 7.99
C CYS A 53 4.46 -8.93 9.22
N GLY A 54 5.15 -7.95 9.81
CA GLY A 54 5.78 -8.09 11.13
C GLY A 54 4.79 -7.86 12.27
N GLU A 55 5.21 -8.12 13.52
CA GLU A 55 4.33 -8.14 14.71
C GLU A 55 3.48 -6.88 14.93
N SER A 56 3.88 -5.72 14.39
CA SER A 56 3.17 -4.45 14.52
C SER A 56 2.89 -3.73 13.19
N THR A 57 3.13 -4.38 12.05
CA THR A 57 2.88 -3.78 10.74
C THR A 57 1.40 -3.92 10.39
N LEU A 58 0.71 -2.79 10.18
CA LEU A 58 -0.71 -2.80 9.77
C LEU A 58 -0.85 -2.85 8.24
N ALA A 59 0.03 -2.14 7.55
CA ALA A 59 0.14 -2.11 6.10
C ALA A 59 1.53 -1.60 5.71
N LEU A 60 1.86 -1.71 4.44
CA LEU A 60 2.99 -1.04 3.83
C LEU A 60 2.62 -0.53 2.44
N ALA A 61 3.25 0.54 2.01
CA ALA A 61 3.15 1.01 0.64
C ALA A 61 4.40 1.74 0.17
N SER A 62 4.60 1.78 -1.14
CA SER A 62 5.64 2.59 -1.75
C SER A 62 5.34 2.91 -3.21
N ALA A 63 5.98 3.97 -3.71
CA ALA A 63 6.06 4.24 -5.13
C ALA A 63 6.98 3.23 -5.82
N CYS A 64 6.50 2.66 -6.92
CA CYS A 64 7.21 1.68 -7.73
C CYS A 64 7.87 2.31 -8.96
N THR A 65 7.19 3.28 -9.57
CA THR A 65 7.65 3.92 -10.80
C THR A 65 7.26 5.38 -10.79
N LEU A 66 8.22 6.23 -11.19
CA LEU A 66 8.04 7.67 -11.35
C LEU A 66 8.03 8.03 -12.84
N ASP A 67 7.31 9.11 -13.19
CA ASP A 67 7.45 9.73 -14.51
C ASP A 67 8.70 10.62 -14.60
N GLN A 68 8.94 11.20 -15.77
CA GLN A 68 10.07 12.11 -16.03
C GLN A 68 10.12 13.39 -15.18
N PHE A 69 9.10 13.64 -14.36
CA PHE A 69 9.02 14.77 -13.42
C PHE A 69 9.07 14.31 -11.96
N ASP A 70 9.56 13.09 -11.72
CA ASP A 70 9.64 12.46 -10.40
C ASP A 70 8.28 12.29 -9.71
N ARG A 71 7.19 12.24 -10.49
CA ARG A 71 5.84 12.01 -9.94
C ARG A 71 5.53 10.52 -9.94
N PRO A 72 5.06 9.95 -8.82
CA PRO A 72 4.59 8.57 -8.78
C PRO A 72 3.48 8.32 -9.80
N ILE A 73 3.67 7.29 -10.63
CA ILE A 73 2.68 6.83 -11.62
C ILE A 73 2.26 5.38 -11.39
N VAL A 74 3.08 4.61 -10.69
CA VAL A 74 2.74 3.27 -10.20
C VAL A 74 3.19 3.16 -8.75
N GLY A 75 2.34 2.61 -7.89
CA GLY A 75 2.68 2.23 -6.53
C GLY A 75 2.00 0.94 -6.12
N PHE A 76 2.34 0.45 -4.93
CA PHE A 76 1.68 -0.69 -4.32
C PHE A 76 1.32 -0.40 -2.87
N MET A 77 0.35 -1.14 -2.35
CA MET A 77 -0.08 -1.11 -0.97
C MET A 77 -0.50 -2.51 -0.54
N ASN A 78 0.07 -3.02 0.55
CA ASN A 78 -0.24 -4.32 1.12
C ASN A 78 -0.79 -4.17 2.53
N PHE A 79 -1.93 -4.80 2.83
CA PHE A 79 -2.54 -4.80 4.16
C PHE A 79 -2.23 -6.09 4.91
N CYS A 80 -1.74 -5.96 6.14
CA CYS A 80 -1.50 -7.10 7.03
C CYS A 80 -2.78 -7.42 7.80
N LEU A 81 -3.66 -8.21 7.19
CA LEU A 81 -5.04 -8.40 7.64
C LEU A 81 -5.15 -8.91 9.08
N ASP A 82 -4.23 -9.78 9.51
CA ASP A 82 -4.21 -10.31 10.87
C ASP A 82 -4.04 -9.22 11.93
N HIS A 83 -3.30 -8.15 11.60
CA HIS A 83 -3.10 -7.00 12.49
C HIS A 83 -4.18 -5.91 12.29
N VAL A 84 -4.70 -5.75 11.08
CA VAL A 84 -5.79 -4.80 10.79
C VAL A 84 -7.11 -5.21 11.48
N VAL A 85 -7.35 -6.52 11.65
CA VAL A 85 -8.55 -7.04 12.31
C VAL A 85 -8.40 -7.12 13.83
N SER A 86 -7.16 -7.20 14.35
CA SER A 86 -6.86 -7.40 15.77
C SER A 86 -6.33 -6.16 16.51
N ALA A 87 -6.08 -5.04 15.81
CA ALA A 87 -5.56 -3.83 16.44
C ALA A 87 -6.54 -3.29 17.51
N ASN A 88 -6.16 -3.45 18.77
CA ASN A 88 -6.86 -2.90 19.92
C ASN A 88 -6.42 -1.45 20.18
N VAL A 89 -7.35 -0.67 20.72
CA VAL A 89 -7.31 0.80 20.95
C VAL A 89 -6.03 1.30 21.63
N GLU A 90 -5.46 0.50 22.52
CA GLU A 90 -4.33 0.89 23.37
C GLU A 90 -3.04 1.17 22.59
N TYR A 91 -2.80 0.44 21.48
CA TYR A 91 -1.59 0.62 20.66
C TYR A 91 -1.66 1.86 19.75
N LEU A 92 -2.87 2.38 19.52
CA LEU A 92 -3.15 3.37 18.48
C LEU A 92 -3.18 4.79 18.99
N GLN A 93 -3.41 4.98 20.29
CA GLN A 93 -3.32 6.30 20.92
C GLN A 93 -1.90 6.86 20.75
N ASP A 94 -0.85 6.06 20.94
CA ASP A 94 0.53 6.53 20.82
C ASP A 94 0.94 6.85 19.37
N ILE A 95 0.39 6.16 18.36
CA ILE A 95 0.75 6.34 16.94
C ILE A 95 -0.05 7.50 16.31
N TYR A 96 -1.32 7.67 16.67
CA TYR A 96 -2.24 8.59 15.98
C TYR A 96 -2.60 9.87 16.76
N GLN A 97 -2.10 10.06 17.98
CA GLN A 97 -2.27 11.30 18.78
C GLN A 97 -1.91 12.59 18.01
N GLY A 98 -1.03 12.51 17.02
CA GLY A 98 -0.64 13.66 16.19
C GLY A 98 -1.41 13.85 14.89
N PHE A 99 -2.23 12.87 14.47
CA PHE A 99 -2.79 12.83 13.11
C PHE A 99 -4.32 12.81 13.07
N LEU A 100 -4.99 12.47 14.17
CA LEU A 100 -6.43 12.23 14.18
C LEU A 100 -7.08 12.88 15.40
N ASP A 101 -7.87 13.93 15.14
CA ASP A 101 -8.85 14.48 16.09
C ASP A 101 -10.10 13.56 16.08
N VAL A 102 -9.91 12.28 16.42
CA VAL A 102 -10.96 11.27 16.42
C VAL A 102 -11.45 11.09 17.86
N ASP A 103 -12.73 11.39 18.10
CA ASP A 103 -13.43 11.16 19.37
C ASP A 103 -13.56 9.64 19.60
N LEU A 104 -12.55 9.06 20.25
CA LEU A 104 -12.46 7.64 20.60
C LEU A 104 -13.41 7.33 21.76
N LYS A 105 -14.71 7.21 21.47
CA LYS A 105 -15.69 6.71 22.46
C LYS A 105 -15.71 5.19 22.48
N GLU A 106 -15.61 4.68 23.70
CA GLU A 106 -15.57 3.26 24.10
C GLU A 106 -16.60 2.41 23.36
N ASP A 107 -16.11 1.48 22.53
CA ASP A 107 -16.28 0.04 22.76
C ASP A 107 -15.82 -0.80 21.56
N HIS A 108 -15.71 -0.23 20.35
CA HIS A 108 -15.13 -0.91 19.20
C HIS A 108 -14.53 0.10 18.21
N ILE A 109 -13.32 0.60 18.48
CA ILE A 109 -12.61 1.38 17.47
C ILE A 109 -11.99 0.39 16.49
N GLN A 110 -12.72 0.10 15.42
CA GLN A 110 -12.05 -0.27 14.19
C GLN A 110 -11.26 0.96 13.76
N ILE A 111 -9.92 0.86 13.67
CA ILE A 111 -9.20 1.82 12.83
C ILE A 111 -9.89 1.74 11.48
N PRO A 112 -10.46 2.82 10.95
CA PRO A 112 -11.05 2.75 9.64
C PRO A 112 -9.93 2.27 8.73
N LYS A 113 -10.11 1.15 8.04
CA LYS A 113 -9.15 0.68 7.03
C LYS A 113 -8.79 1.82 6.06
N ALA A 114 -9.71 2.75 5.87
CA ALA A 114 -9.53 4.02 5.18
C ALA A 114 -8.42 4.92 5.75
N THR A 115 -8.24 5.01 7.06
CA THR A 115 -7.15 5.77 7.71
C THR A 115 -5.79 5.15 7.41
N ILE A 116 -5.68 3.82 7.55
CA ILE A 116 -4.45 3.09 7.22
C ILE A 116 -4.16 3.25 5.73
N ALA A 117 -5.17 3.02 4.88
CA ALA A 117 -5.06 3.21 3.44
C ALA A 117 -4.62 4.63 3.07
N ALA A 118 -5.16 5.65 3.73
CA ALA A 118 -4.81 7.05 3.47
C ALA A 118 -3.37 7.37 3.91
N HIS A 119 -2.93 6.85 5.05
CA HIS A 119 -1.55 6.98 5.50
C HIS A 119 -0.58 6.33 4.51
N GLU A 120 -0.83 5.08 4.14
CA GLU A 120 0.01 4.35 3.19
C GLU A 120 -0.02 4.97 1.78
N LEU A 121 -1.17 5.46 1.35
CA LEU A 121 -1.30 6.19 0.10
C LEU A 121 -0.43 7.45 0.08
N ALA A 122 -0.28 8.14 1.20
CA ALA A 122 0.59 9.30 1.29
C ALA A 122 2.06 8.93 0.98
N HIS A 123 2.55 7.79 1.46
CA HIS A 123 3.89 7.29 1.12
C HIS A 123 4.05 6.96 -0.37
N VAL A 124 2.98 6.50 -1.03
CA VAL A 124 3.00 6.29 -2.49
C VAL A 124 3.11 7.62 -3.24
N LEU A 125 2.45 8.66 -2.73
CA LEU A 125 2.35 9.96 -3.40
C LEU A 125 3.61 10.84 -3.25
N GLY A 126 4.46 10.56 -2.25
CA GLY A 126 5.69 11.32 -1.97
C GLY A 126 5.45 12.53 -1.08
#